data_AF-A0A5N5MMG0-F1
#
_entry.id   AF-A0A5N5MMG0-F1
#
_cell.length_a   1.000
_cell.length_b   1.000
_cell.length_c   1.000
_cell.angle_alpha   90.00
_cell.angle_beta   90.00
_cell.angle_gamma   90.00
#
_symmetry.space_group_name_H-M   'P 1'
#
loop_
_entity.id
_entity.type
_entity.pdbx_description
1 polymer ?
#
loop_
_entity_poly.entity_id
_entity_poly.type
_entity_poly.pdbx_seq_one_letter_code
_entity_poly.pdbx_strand_id
1 'polypeptide(L)'
;MSDGGIMVLDGNTLRSLHVSLPEDRVTLTGAQVLDFAESEASQSLFGISLPPHLKSSALRRINIDGVDDDTSFRRTELSRDEASRKLSDYLSAIADVLKDNPLAVSILDGNTLRMFLEDEDDFAMIAENLFTDLDTEDKGKISKSEIRNAVVHMGVEMGVPPLEEFPLLNDILKKHEEEEGELGQSQFAELLQPILQELADALAKKHVAFIHKIKIVNGSEIRKVIMSAVRKLITKAHGYGNRNLRASGHKHSMEITGWLVDFTFVKIAIISHKPLQVLADEKKLNDVIAKALHGKHKNDQKSTEIIRDFLEKNGKELGLPPSEANEAVILLYDAVFTDINSGKDVSLDEDESRKLVREILENFAEQLEANPVYCDLDG
;
A
#
# COMPACT_ATOMS: atom_id res chain seq x y z
N MET A 1 -10.22 -23.91 5.54
CA MET A 1 -9.51 -22.61 5.52
C MET A 1 -10.14 -21.80 4.40
N SER A 2 -11.12 -20.96 4.76
CA SER A 2 -11.94 -20.16 3.85
C SER A 2 -11.12 -18.98 3.33
N ASP A 3 -10.86 -18.99 2.03
CA ASP A 3 -10.10 -17.94 1.32
C ASP A 3 -10.98 -16.72 1.07
N GLY A 4 -11.40 -16.07 2.16
CA GLY A 4 -11.84 -14.67 2.19
C GLY A 4 -10.64 -13.72 2.38
N GLY A 5 -9.46 -14.14 1.88
CA GLY A 5 -8.17 -13.56 2.22
C GLY A 5 -8.03 -12.09 1.79
N ILE A 6 -7.20 -11.36 2.54
CA ILE A 6 -6.76 -10.02 2.16
C ILE A 6 -5.89 -10.15 0.89
N MET A 7 -6.31 -9.48 -0.17
CA MET A 7 -5.56 -9.33 -1.41
C MET A 7 -4.75 -8.02 -1.39
N VAL A 8 -3.52 -8.07 -1.92
CA VAL A 8 -2.66 -6.88 -2.06
C VAL A 8 -2.75 -6.35 -3.49
N LEU A 9 -3.14 -5.08 -3.63
CA LEU A 9 -3.14 -4.35 -4.89
C LEU A 9 -1.90 -3.44 -4.96
N ASP A 10 -0.87 -3.92 -5.66
CA ASP A 10 0.45 -3.27 -5.80
C ASP A 10 0.62 -2.48 -7.12
N GLY A 11 -0.44 -2.40 -7.92
CA GLY A 11 -0.46 -1.69 -9.19
C GLY A 11 0.11 -2.47 -10.39
N ASN A 12 0.55 -3.72 -10.23
CA ASN A 12 1.04 -4.52 -11.35
C ASN A 12 -0.05 -4.75 -12.41
N THR A 13 -1.29 -5.00 -11.99
CA THR A 13 -2.45 -5.14 -12.89
C THR A 13 -2.69 -3.89 -13.75
N LEU A 14 -2.52 -2.69 -13.17
CA LEU A 14 -2.65 -1.44 -13.93
C LEU A 14 -1.49 -1.22 -14.89
N ARG A 15 -0.29 -1.70 -14.54
CA ARG A 15 0.89 -1.54 -15.39
C ARG A 15 0.82 -2.40 -16.65
N SER A 16 0.20 -3.57 -16.58
CA SER A 16 -0.03 -4.45 -17.72
C SER A 16 -1.32 -4.12 -18.49
N LEU A 17 -2.10 -3.14 -18.04
CA LEU A 17 -3.38 -2.80 -18.63
C LEU A 17 -3.21 -2.09 -19.98
N HIS A 18 -3.79 -2.66 -21.03
CA HIS A 18 -3.86 -2.05 -22.35
C HIS A 18 -5.23 -1.44 -22.57
N VAL A 19 -5.35 -0.13 -22.36
CA VAL A 19 -6.59 0.61 -22.55
C VAL A 19 -6.59 1.34 -23.89
N SER A 20 -7.68 1.23 -24.63
CA SER A 20 -7.92 1.98 -25.87
C SER A 20 -9.08 2.95 -25.69
N LEU A 21 -8.92 4.18 -26.18
CA LEU A 21 -9.97 5.19 -26.14
C LEU A 21 -11.11 4.84 -27.12
N PRO A 22 -12.37 5.23 -26.82
CA PRO A 22 -13.51 5.05 -27.72
C PRO A 22 -13.26 5.61 -29.13
N GLU A 23 -13.65 4.85 -30.16
CA GLU A 23 -13.35 5.19 -31.56
C GLU A 23 -14.15 6.36 -32.13
N ASP A 24 -15.23 6.78 -31.48
CA ASP A 24 -16.20 7.76 -31.95
C ASP A 24 -15.76 9.23 -31.76
N ARG A 25 -14.69 9.51 -31.01
CA ARG A 25 -14.30 10.87 -30.64
C ARG A 25 -12.99 11.35 -31.28
N VAL A 26 -13.04 12.53 -31.91
CA VAL A 26 -11.89 13.17 -32.56
C VAL A 26 -11.01 13.92 -31.55
N THR A 27 -11.63 14.58 -30.56
CA THR A 27 -10.97 15.27 -29.46
C THR A 27 -11.62 14.90 -28.13
N LEU A 28 -10.84 14.94 -27.06
CA LEU A 28 -11.27 14.63 -25.70
C LEU A 28 -10.79 15.72 -24.75
N THR A 29 -11.59 16.05 -23.74
CA THR A 29 -11.10 16.94 -22.68
C THR A 29 -10.25 16.16 -21.68
N GLY A 30 -9.34 16.84 -20.98
CA GLY A 30 -8.58 16.21 -19.89
C GLY A 30 -9.47 15.55 -18.84
N ALA A 31 -10.64 16.14 -18.52
CA ALA A 31 -11.62 15.53 -17.63
C ALA A 31 -12.12 14.17 -18.16
N GLN A 32 -12.47 14.10 -19.44
CA GLN A 32 -12.94 12.85 -20.04
C GLN A 32 -11.86 11.76 -20.06
N VAL A 33 -10.60 12.14 -20.27
CA VAL A 33 -9.48 11.21 -20.19
C VAL A 33 -9.30 10.69 -18.77
N LEU A 34 -9.37 11.56 -17.76
CA LEU A 34 -9.27 11.16 -16.36
C LEU A 34 -10.44 10.26 -15.94
N ASP A 35 -11.67 10.63 -16.25
CA ASP A 35 -12.86 9.84 -15.89
C ASP A 35 -12.80 8.44 -16.51
N PHE A 36 -12.35 8.34 -17.77
CA PHE A 36 -12.14 7.07 -18.43
C PHE A 36 -11.02 6.26 -17.77
N ALA A 37 -9.86 6.87 -17.51
CA ALA A 37 -8.74 6.23 -16.84
C ALA A 37 -9.13 5.70 -15.44
N GLU A 38 -9.85 6.50 -14.66
CA GLU A 38 -10.31 6.13 -13.32
C GLU A 38 -11.34 5.00 -13.37
N SER A 39 -12.23 4.99 -14.39
CA SER A 39 -13.18 3.89 -14.60
C SER A 39 -12.46 2.59 -14.95
N GLU A 40 -11.51 2.62 -15.88
CA GLU A 40 -10.73 1.46 -16.30
C GLU A 40 -9.84 0.93 -15.17
N ALA A 41 -9.23 1.84 -14.40
CA ALA A 41 -8.46 1.48 -13.23
C ALA A 41 -9.34 0.86 -12.13
N SER A 42 -10.51 1.44 -11.87
CA SER A 42 -11.49 0.88 -10.92
C SER A 42 -11.89 -0.53 -11.34
N GLN A 43 -12.30 -0.74 -12.59
CA GLN A 43 -12.69 -2.05 -13.11
C GLN A 43 -11.55 -3.08 -12.98
N SER A 44 -10.32 -2.68 -13.34
CA SER A 44 -9.13 -3.54 -13.24
C SER A 44 -8.72 -3.85 -11.79
N LEU A 45 -9.17 -3.05 -10.83
CA LEU A 45 -8.95 -3.21 -9.41
C LEU A 45 -10.23 -3.64 -8.69
N PHE A 46 -11.00 -4.55 -9.31
CA PHE A 46 -12.19 -5.17 -8.72
C PHE A 46 -13.33 -4.19 -8.37
N GLY A 47 -13.43 -3.08 -9.10
CA GLY A 47 -14.48 -2.09 -8.92
C GLY A 47 -14.29 -1.15 -7.74
N ILE A 48 -13.09 -1.12 -7.12
CA ILE A 48 -12.84 -0.18 -6.01
C ILE A 48 -12.91 1.26 -6.49
N SER A 49 -13.42 2.14 -5.63
CA SER A 49 -13.24 3.57 -5.82
C SER A 49 -11.80 3.93 -5.46
N LEU A 50 -11.06 4.50 -6.41
CA LEU A 50 -9.67 4.88 -6.18
C LEU A 50 -9.57 5.92 -5.05
N PRO A 51 -8.73 5.69 -4.02
CA PRO A 51 -8.51 6.67 -2.96
C PRO A 51 -8.07 8.05 -3.51
N PRO A 52 -8.56 9.18 -2.93
CA PRO A 52 -8.27 10.53 -3.44
C PRO A 52 -6.77 10.86 -3.57
N HIS A 53 -5.93 10.29 -2.70
CA HIS A 53 -4.49 10.50 -2.72
C HIS A 53 -3.82 9.83 -3.93
N LEU A 54 -4.35 8.71 -4.44
CA LEU A 54 -3.86 8.08 -5.67
C LEU A 54 -4.13 8.98 -6.88
N LYS A 55 -5.39 9.44 -7.01
CA LYS A 55 -5.81 10.35 -8.09
C LYS A 55 -4.96 11.62 -8.12
N SER A 56 -4.84 12.28 -6.97
CA SER A 56 -4.07 13.52 -6.82
C SER A 56 -2.58 13.33 -7.12
N SER A 57 -1.99 12.21 -6.66
CA SER A 57 -0.57 11.93 -6.87
C SER A 57 -0.27 11.56 -8.32
N ALA A 58 -1.16 10.81 -8.97
CA ALA A 58 -1.05 10.47 -10.38
C ALA A 58 -1.18 11.70 -11.27
N LEU A 59 -2.15 12.57 -10.98
CA LEU A 59 -2.36 13.82 -11.73
C LEU A 59 -1.12 14.72 -11.69
N ARG A 60 -0.50 14.89 -10.51
CA ARG A 60 0.73 15.67 -10.35
C ARG A 60 1.89 15.13 -11.20
N ARG A 61 1.93 13.82 -11.44
CA ARG A 61 2.97 13.18 -12.26
C ARG A 61 2.78 13.37 -13.76
N ILE A 62 1.56 13.64 -14.23
CA ILE A 62 1.28 13.84 -15.67
C ILE A 62 1.23 15.31 -16.10
N ASN A 63 1.05 16.24 -15.16
CA ASN A 63 0.99 17.69 -15.39
C ASN A 63 2.36 18.39 -15.34
N ILE A 64 3.46 17.69 -15.69
CA ILE A 64 4.84 18.21 -15.61
C ILE A 64 5.08 19.40 -16.57
N ASP A 65 4.19 19.63 -17.55
CA ASP A 65 4.35 20.67 -18.59
C ASP A 65 3.98 22.11 -18.15
N GLY A 66 3.86 22.38 -16.84
CA GLY A 66 3.95 23.76 -16.32
C GLY A 66 2.64 24.55 -16.18
N VAL A 67 1.48 23.88 -16.09
CA VAL A 67 0.22 24.52 -15.66
C VAL A 67 -0.19 23.93 -14.32
N ASP A 68 0.09 24.68 -13.25
CA ASP A 68 -0.06 24.30 -11.84
C ASP A 68 -1.52 24.24 -11.35
N ASP A 69 -2.49 24.02 -12.26
CA ASP A 69 -3.91 24.04 -11.94
C ASP A 69 -4.63 22.83 -12.57
N ASP A 70 -5.04 21.88 -11.72
CA ASP A 70 -5.91 20.73 -12.06
C ASP A 70 -7.11 21.17 -12.90
N THR A 71 -7.67 22.34 -12.58
CA THR A 71 -8.84 22.86 -13.30
C THR A 71 -8.51 23.27 -14.73
N SER A 72 -7.26 23.64 -15.03
CA SER A 72 -6.82 23.93 -16.38
C SER A 72 -6.68 22.66 -17.20
N PHE A 73 -6.03 21.62 -16.66
CA PHE A 73 -5.85 20.35 -17.40
C PHE A 73 -7.20 19.72 -17.76
N ARG A 74 -8.13 19.69 -16.81
CA ARG A 74 -9.48 19.12 -17.01
C ARG A 74 -10.24 19.76 -18.18
N ARG A 75 -9.97 21.02 -18.49
CA ARG A 75 -10.62 21.77 -19.59
C ARG A 75 -9.85 21.73 -20.91
N THR A 76 -8.60 21.29 -20.91
CA THR A 76 -7.79 21.22 -22.11
C THR A 76 -8.37 20.21 -23.10
N GLU A 77 -8.56 20.63 -24.35
CA GLU A 77 -8.87 19.72 -25.45
C GLU A 77 -7.58 19.05 -25.93
N LEU A 78 -7.62 17.72 -26.01
CA LEU A 78 -6.51 16.86 -26.41
C LEU A 78 -6.88 16.18 -27.72
N SER A 79 -5.91 16.12 -28.63
CA SER A 79 -6.00 15.19 -29.76
C SER A 79 -6.04 13.75 -29.26
N ARG A 80 -6.51 12.81 -30.08
CA ARG A 80 -6.55 11.39 -29.70
C ARG A 80 -5.18 10.87 -29.26
N ASP A 81 -4.11 11.20 -29.98
CA ASP A 81 -2.76 10.74 -29.66
C ASP A 81 -2.23 11.33 -28.34
N GLU A 82 -2.60 12.57 -28.02
CA GLU A 82 -2.29 13.18 -26.72
C GLU A 82 -3.12 12.56 -25.60
N ALA A 83 -4.42 12.33 -25.84
CA ALA A 83 -5.32 11.70 -24.90
C ALA A 83 -4.87 10.27 -24.56
N SER A 84 -4.52 9.46 -25.56
CA SER A 84 -4.00 8.10 -25.36
C SER A 84 -2.70 8.08 -24.56
N ARG A 85 -1.77 9.00 -24.85
CA ARG A 85 -0.53 9.13 -24.07
C ARG A 85 -0.82 9.54 -22.63
N LYS A 86 -1.61 10.59 -22.40
CA LYS A 86 -1.96 11.06 -21.05
C LYS A 86 -2.76 10.03 -20.25
N LEU A 87 -3.62 9.24 -20.89
CA LEU A 87 -4.31 8.09 -20.30
C LEU A 87 -3.30 7.05 -19.77
N SER A 88 -2.40 6.60 -20.64
CA SER A 88 -1.37 5.62 -20.28
C SER A 88 -0.43 6.15 -19.19
N ASP A 89 -0.03 7.42 -19.28
CA ASP A 89 0.83 8.07 -18.29
C ASP A 89 0.12 8.15 -16.93
N TYR A 90 -1.18 8.46 -16.90
CA TYR A 90 -1.96 8.53 -15.67
C TYR A 90 -2.11 7.16 -14.99
N LEU A 91 -2.48 6.13 -15.76
CA LEU A 91 -2.57 4.75 -15.26
C LEU A 91 -1.22 4.25 -14.75
N SER A 92 -0.15 4.52 -15.49
CA SER A 92 1.23 4.22 -15.06
C SER A 92 1.61 4.96 -13.78
N ALA A 93 1.16 6.21 -13.64
CA ALA A 93 1.40 7.00 -12.44
C ALA A 93 0.65 6.45 -11.23
N ILE A 94 -0.59 5.96 -11.38
CA ILE A 94 -1.34 5.25 -10.33
C ILE A 94 -0.60 3.95 -9.96
N ALA A 95 -0.21 3.15 -10.95
CA ALA A 95 0.53 1.91 -10.74
C ALA A 95 1.84 2.15 -9.98
N ASP A 96 2.55 3.24 -10.30
CA ASP A 96 3.74 3.65 -9.55
C ASP A 96 3.39 4.00 -8.09
N VAL A 97 2.30 4.71 -7.81
CA VAL A 97 1.91 5.01 -6.41
C VAL A 97 1.54 3.74 -5.66
N LEU A 98 0.80 2.82 -6.29
CA LEU A 98 0.40 1.55 -5.66
C LEU A 98 1.59 0.63 -5.39
N LYS A 99 2.63 0.66 -6.23
CA LYS A 99 3.87 -0.08 -5.97
C LYS A 99 4.51 0.35 -4.64
N ASP A 100 4.44 1.65 -4.38
CA ASP A 100 5.03 2.30 -3.23
C ASP A 100 4.13 2.23 -1.98
N ASN A 101 2.82 2.24 -2.20
CA ASN A 101 1.79 2.18 -1.20
C ASN A 101 0.66 1.24 -1.64
N PRO A 102 0.85 -0.08 -1.51
CA PRO A 102 -0.15 -1.06 -1.91
C PRO A 102 -1.42 -0.95 -1.06
N LEU A 103 -2.54 -1.38 -1.60
CA LEU A 103 -3.81 -1.46 -0.87
C LEU A 103 -4.09 -2.89 -0.43
N ALA A 104 -4.48 -3.08 0.83
CA ALA A 104 -5.08 -4.32 1.33
C ALA A 104 -6.58 -4.30 1.04
N VAL A 105 -7.09 -5.30 0.34
CA VAL A 105 -8.49 -5.36 -0.11
C VAL A 105 -9.09 -6.75 0.10
N SER A 106 -10.32 -6.84 0.61
CA SER A 106 -11.11 -8.08 0.59
C SER A 106 -12.16 -8.03 -0.51
N ILE A 107 -12.28 -9.12 -1.26
CA ILE A 107 -13.32 -9.28 -2.29
C ILE A 107 -14.46 -10.10 -1.70
N LEU A 108 -15.63 -9.47 -1.61
CA LEU A 108 -16.84 -10.04 -1.04
C LEU A 108 -17.77 -10.44 -2.19
N ASP A 109 -17.72 -11.72 -2.57
CA ASP A 109 -18.47 -12.31 -3.68
C ASP A 109 -19.49 -13.37 -3.22
N GLY A 110 -19.67 -13.47 -1.90
CA GLY A 110 -20.57 -14.43 -1.26
C GLY A 110 -20.02 -15.84 -1.14
N ASN A 111 -18.79 -16.13 -1.59
CA ASN A 111 -18.19 -17.45 -1.46
C ASN A 111 -17.95 -17.84 0.00
N THR A 112 -17.41 -16.92 0.81
CA THR A 112 -17.20 -17.12 2.25
C THR A 112 -18.51 -17.49 2.97
N LEU A 113 -19.60 -16.77 2.68
CA LEU A 113 -20.91 -17.06 3.23
C LEU A 113 -21.44 -18.43 2.80
N ARG A 114 -21.27 -18.77 1.51
CA ARG A 114 -21.64 -20.10 0.99
C ARG A 114 -20.88 -21.23 1.70
N MET A 115 -19.59 -21.06 1.94
CA MET A 115 -18.81 -22.04 2.69
C MET A 115 -19.38 -22.30 4.09
N PHE A 116 -19.78 -21.25 4.80
CA PHE A 116 -20.40 -21.41 6.12
C PHE A 116 -21.78 -22.08 6.07
N LEU A 117 -22.51 -21.94 4.96
CA LEU A 117 -23.84 -22.53 4.77
C LEU A 117 -23.79 -23.97 4.24
N GLU A 118 -22.66 -24.42 3.70
CA GLU A 118 -22.49 -25.76 3.12
C GLU A 118 -22.42 -26.86 4.17
N ASP A 119 -21.87 -26.56 5.36
CA ASP A 119 -21.78 -27.49 6.49
C ASP A 119 -22.73 -27.04 7.61
N GLU A 120 -23.65 -27.93 8.00
CA GLU A 120 -24.67 -27.67 9.01
C GLU A 120 -24.05 -27.44 10.40
N ASP A 121 -22.96 -28.13 10.72
CA ASP A 121 -22.27 -27.99 12.01
C ASP A 121 -21.52 -26.65 12.09
N ASP A 122 -20.87 -26.23 11.00
CA ASP A 122 -20.20 -24.92 10.92
C ASP A 122 -21.22 -23.78 11.02
N PHE A 123 -22.35 -23.88 10.30
CA PHE A 123 -23.42 -22.90 10.40
C PHE A 123 -24.01 -22.83 11.81
N ALA A 124 -24.30 -23.99 12.42
CA ALA A 124 -24.86 -24.06 13.76
C ALA A 124 -23.94 -23.38 14.79
N MET A 125 -22.62 -23.58 14.68
CA MET A 125 -21.63 -22.95 15.54
C MET A 125 -21.63 -21.41 15.40
N ILE A 126 -21.71 -20.90 14.17
CA ILE A 126 -21.77 -19.45 13.92
C ILE A 126 -23.06 -18.87 14.49
N ALA A 127 -24.20 -19.52 14.24
CA ALA A 127 -25.50 -19.06 14.73
C ALA A 127 -25.57 -19.07 16.27
N GLU A 128 -25.00 -20.09 16.92
CA GLU A 128 -24.90 -20.19 18.37
C GLU A 128 -24.03 -19.09 18.97
N ASN A 129 -22.85 -18.84 18.40
CA ASN A 129 -21.96 -17.77 18.87
C ASN A 129 -22.64 -16.40 18.75
N LEU A 130 -23.21 -16.09 17.58
CA LEU A 130 -23.92 -14.83 17.35
C LEU A 130 -25.12 -14.65 18.30
N PHE A 131 -25.90 -15.70 18.54
CA PHE A 131 -27.02 -15.64 19.46
C PHE A 131 -26.55 -15.34 20.89
N THR A 132 -25.50 -16.03 21.34
CA THR A 132 -24.93 -15.87 22.69
C THR A 132 -24.39 -14.45 22.90
N ASP A 133 -23.72 -13.88 21.89
CA ASP A 133 -23.20 -12.52 21.96
C ASP A 133 -24.32 -11.46 22.02
N LEU A 134 -25.49 -11.75 21.44
CA LEU A 134 -26.65 -10.85 21.44
C LEU A 134 -27.55 -11.02 22.68
N ASP A 135 -27.68 -12.23 23.22
CA ASP A 135 -28.43 -12.52 24.46
C ASP A 135 -27.62 -12.19 25.72
N THR A 136 -27.17 -10.95 25.82
CA THR A 136 -26.29 -10.47 26.91
C THR A 136 -26.89 -10.60 28.31
N GLU A 137 -28.22 -10.75 28.41
CA GLU A 137 -28.94 -10.92 29.68
C GLU A 137 -29.30 -12.40 29.97
N ASP A 138 -28.85 -13.34 29.14
CA ASP A 138 -29.09 -14.79 29.27
C ASP A 138 -30.57 -15.13 29.49
N LYS A 139 -31.45 -14.50 28.69
CA LYS A 139 -32.89 -14.73 28.76
C LYS A 139 -33.32 -15.98 28.00
N GLY A 140 -32.43 -16.55 27.19
CA GLY A 140 -32.70 -17.58 26.19
C GLY A 140 -33.47 -17.05 24.98
N LYS A 141 -33.55 -15.73 24.81
CA LYS A 141 -34.34 -15.06 23.76
C LYS A 141 -33.81 -13.68 23.41
N ILE A 142 -33.85 -13.35 22.11
CA ILE A 142 -33.50 -12.04 21.58
C ILE A 142 -34.64 -11.46 20.74
N SER A 143 -34.69 -10.13 20.63
CA SER A 143 -35.63 -9.46 19.72
C SER A 143 -35.32 -9.83 18.27
N LYS A 144 -36.34 -10.02 17.42
CA LYS A 144 -36.15 -10.27 15.97
C LYS A 144 -35.33 -9.18 15.29
N SER A 145 -35.41 -7.94 15.77
CA SER A 145 -34.61 -6.81 15.27
C SER A 145 -33.09 -7.00 15.44
N GLU A 146 -32.66 -7.86 16.36
CA GLU A 146 -31.25 -8.17 16.58
C GLU A 146 -30.62 -8.95 15.41
N ILE A 147 -31.42 -9.50 14.49
CA ILE A 147 -30.89 -10.19 13.29
C ILE A 147 -30.00 -9.28 12.45
N ARG A 148 -30.32 -7.98 12.41
CA ARG A 148 -29.47 -6.96 11.78
C ARG A 148 -28.13 -6.87 12.45
N ASN A 149 -28.13 -6.78 13.78
CA ASN A 149 -26.91 -6.64 14.56
C ASN A 149 -26.05 -7.91 14.40
N ALA A 150 -26.66 -9.10 14.37
CA ALA A 150 -25.96 -10.35 14.06
C ALA A 150 -25.23 -10.30 12.72
N VAL A 151 -25.95 -9.97 11.65
CA VAL A 151 -25.39 -9.95 10.28
C VAL A 151 -24.32 -8.86 10.16
N VAL A 152 -24.52 -7.69 10.77
CA VAL A 152 -23.50 -6.63 10.80
C VAL A 152 -22.27 -7.07 11.61
N HIS A 153 -22.47 -7.79 12.72
CA HIS A 153 -21.40 -8.28 13.58
C HIS A 153 -20.49 -9.29 12.87
N MET A 154 -21.02 -10.11 11.96
CA MET A 154 -20.23 -11.00 11.11
C MET A 154 -19.14 -10.23 10.33
N GLY A 155 -19.48 -9.05 9.81
CA GLY A 155 -18.51 -8.14 9.18
C GLY A 155 -17.75 -8.71 7.98
N VAL A 156 -16.75 -7.95 7.52
CA VAL A 156 -15.95 -8.25 6.31
C VAL A 156 -15.22 -9.58 6.44
N GLU A 157 -14.74 -9.91 7.64
CA GLU A 157 -14.01 -11.16 7.93
C GLU A 157 -14.86 -12.41 7.64
N MET A 158 -16.17 -12.33 7.89
CA MET A 158 -17.10 -13.42 7.62
C MET A 158 -17.81 -13.27 6.26
N GLY A 159 -17.34 -12.37 5.39
CA GLY A 159 -17.88 -12.19 4.05
C GLY A 159 -19.08 -11.23 3.95
N VAL A 160 -19.44 -10.53 5.04
CA VAL A 160 -20.53 -9.55 5.06
C VAL A 160 -19.98 -8.14 4.78
N PRO A 161 -20.45 -7.45 3.72
CA PRO A 161 -20.00 -6.09 3.42
C PRO A 161 -20.54 -5.06 4.41
N PRO A 162 -19.82 -3.94 4.63
CA PRO A 162 -20.38 -2.78 5.31
C PRO A 162 -21.64 -2.27 4.61
N LEU A 163 -22.61 -1.78 5.38
CA LEU A 163 -23.90 -1.34 4.86
C LEU A 163 -23.77 -0.19 3.85
N GLU A 164 -22.78 0.68 4.03
CA GLU A 164 -22.50 1.81 3.14
C GLU A 164 -22.00 1.35 1.77
N GLU A 165 -21.22 0.26 1.73
CA GLU A 165 -20.63 -0.29 0.51
C GLU A 165 -21.59 -1.23 -0.23
N PHE A 166 -22.59 -1.78 0.48
CA PHE A 166 -23.60 -2.66 -0.11
C PHE A 166 -25.03 -2.35 0.35
N PRO A 167 -25.67 -1.31 -0.21
CA PRO A 167 -27.03 -0.91 0.17
C PRO A 167 -28.08 -2.02 0.06
N LEU A 168 -27.89 -2.99 -0.86
CA LEU A 168 -28.78 -4.15 -1.03
C LEU A 168 -28.92 -4.98 0.25
N LEU A 169 -27.91 -4.99 1.14
CA LEU A 169 -28.00 -5.66 2.43
C LEU A 169 -29.15 -5.10 3.29
N ASN A 170 -29.40 -3.78 3.24
CA ASN A 170 -30.53 -3.20 3.97
C ASN A 170 -31.88 -3.71 3.46
N ASP A 171 -32.01 -3.92 2.14
CA ASP A 171 -33.25 -4.39 1.54
C ASP A 171 -33.49 -5.86 1.89
N ILE A 172 -32.43 -6.68 1.90
CA ILE A 172 -32.48 -8.07 2.34
C ILE A 172 -32.92 -8.13 3.81
N LEU A 173 -32.25 -7.40 4.71
CA LEU A 173 -32.58 -7.41 6.14
C LEU A 173 -34.03 -6.97 6.40
N LYS A 174 -34.47 -5.87 5.79
CA LYS A 174 -35.83 -5.34 5.98
C LYS A 174 -36.93 -6.34 5.61
N LYS A 175 -36.73 -7.13 4.55
CA LYS A 175 -37.67 -8.16 4.10
C LYS A 175 -37.91 -9.25 5.16
N HIS A 176 -36.94 -9.50 6.03
CA HIS A 176 -37.01 -10.52 7.08
C HIS A 176 -37.34 -9.92 8.46
N GLU A 177 -37.27 -8.59 8.62
CA GLU A 177 -37.56 -7.83 9.86
C GLU A 177 -39.06 -7.48 10.06
N GLU A 178 -39.95 -7.82 9.13
CA GLU A 178 -41.32 -7.25 9.06
C GLU A 178 -42.29 -7.59 10.24
N GLU A 179 -41.92 -8.50 11.13
CA GLU A 179 -42.79 -8.94 12.24
C GLU A 179 -42.12 -8.73 13.60
N GLU A 180 -42.82 -8.11 14.55
CA GLU A 180 -42.35 -8.03 15.94
C GLU A 180 -42.41 -9.40 16.62
N GLY A 181 -41.37 -9.73 17.39
CA GLY A 181 -41.31 -10.98 18.12
C GLY A 181 -39.97 -11.22 18.80
N GLU A 182 -39.94 -12.24 19.66
CA GLU A 182 -38.73 -12.78 20.27
C GLU A 182 -38.37 -14.11 19.61
N LEU A 183 -37.08 -14.36 19.43
CA LEU A 183 -36.53 -15.60 18.88
C LEU A 183 -35.72 -16.32 19.95
N GLY A 184 -36.00 -17.61 20.14
CA GLY A 184 -35.02 -18.52 20.76
C GLY A 184 -33.92 -18.90 19.76
N GLN A 185 -32.86 -19.54 20.24
CA GLN A 185 -31.67 -19.88 19.45
C GLN A 185 -31.97 -20.62 18.13
N SER A 186 -32.80 -21.67 18.15
CA SER A 186 -33.14 -22.41 16.93
C SER A 186 -33.93 -21.55 15.93
N GLN A 187 -34.84 -20.70 16.42
CA GLN A 187 -35.61 -19.79 15.57
C GLN A 187 -34.74 -18.68 14.97
N PHE A 188 -33.73 -18.25 15.71
CA PHE A 188 -32.72 -17.32 15.21
C PHE A 188 -31.90 -17.94 14.08
N ALA A 189 -31.41 -19.18 14.24
CA ALA A 189 -30.69 -19.89 13.18
C ALA A 189 -31.55 -20.09 11.92
N GLU A 190 -32.81 -20.52 12.08
CA GLU A 190 -33.77 -20.68 10.98
C GLU A 190 -34.04 -19.36 10.23
N LEU A 191 -34.00 -18.21 10.91
CA LEU A 191 -34.14 -16.89 10.31
C LEU A 191 -32.85 -16.40 9.65
N LEU A 192 -31.69 -16.65 10.27
CA LEU A 192 -30.38 -16.21 9.79
C LEU A 192 -30.00 -16.88 8.46
N GLN A 193 -30.27 -18.19 8.34
CA GLN A 193 -29.88 -18.98 7.17
C GLN A 193 -30.37 -18.40 5.82
N PRO A 194 -31.68 -18.12 5.61
CA PRO A 194 -32.16 -17.55 4.35
C PRO A 194 -31.63 -16.13 4.08
N ILE A 195 -31.33 -15.34 5.12
CA ILE A 195 -30.73 -14.01 4.98
C ILE A 195 -29.31 -14.13 4.41
N LEU A 196 -28.48 -15.01 4.99
CA LEU A 196 -27.12 -15.23 4.52
C LEU A 196 -27.08 -15.83 3.11
N GLN A 197 -28.03 -16.71 2.77
CA GLN A 197 -28.16 -17.25 1.42
C GLN A 197 -28.51 -16.15 0.40
N GLU A 198 -29.50 -15.31 0.70
CA GLU A 198 -29.90 -14.20 -0.18
C GLU A 198 -28.76 -13.17 -0.34
N LEU A 199 -28.01 -12.90 0.74
CA LEU A 199 -26.81 -12.07 0.70
C LEU A 199 -25.71 -12.68 -0.18
N ALA A 200 -25.43 -13.97 -0.03
CA ALA A 200 -24.43 -14.67 -0.82
C ALA A 200 -24.81 -14.66 -2.32
N ASP A 201 -26.08 -14.88 -2.65
CA ASP A 201 -26.59 -14.82 -4.02
C ASP A 201 -26.53 -13.41 -4.61
N ALA A 202 -26.77 -12.37 -3.79
CA ALA A 202 -26.65 -10.98 -4.22
C ALA A 202 -25.19 -10.61 -4.52
N LEU A 203 -24.26 -11.00 -3.65
CA LEU A 203 -22.83 -10.78 -3.82
C LEU A 203 -22.25 -11.57 -5.00
N ALA A 204 -22.78 -12.77 -5.29
CA ALA A 204 -22.38 -13.56 -6.45
C ALA A 204 -22.72 -12.86 -7.78
N LYS A 205 -23.78 -12.04 -7.82
CA LYS A 205 -24.16 -11.24 -8.99
C LYS A 205 -23.32 -9.97 -9.12
N LYS A 206 -22.96 -9.37 -7.99
CA LYS A 206 -22.16 -8.15 -7.93
C LYS A 206 -21.32 -8.18 -6.65
N HIS A 207 -20.03 -8.48 -6.81
CA HIS A 207 -19.09 -8.47 -5.70
C HIS A 207 -18.85 -7.05 -5.19
N VAL A 208 -18.36 -6.95 -3.96
CA VAL A 208 -17.93 -5.71 -3.31
C VAL A 208 -16.46 -5.85 -2.95
N ALA A 209 -15.64 -4.89 -3.35
CA ALA A 209 -14.24 -4.84 -2.96
C ALA A 209 -14.08 -3.82 -1.82
N PHE A 210 -13.71 -4.29 -0.65
CA PHE A 210 -13.53 -3.47 0.55
C PHE A 210 -12.06 -3.17 0.80
N ILE A 211 -11.69 -1.88 0.87
CA ILE A 211 -10.32 -1.45 1.18
C ILE A 211 -10.14 -1.41 2.69
N HIS A 212 -9.22 -2.22 3.21
CA HIS A 212 -8.86 -2.22 4.62
C HIS A 212 -8.08 -0.96 4.98
N LYS A 213 -8.25 -0.49 6.22
CA LYS A 213 -7.44 0.59 6.81
C LYS A 213 -6.09 0.07 7.31
N ILE A 214 -5.41 -0.69 6.46
CA ILE A 214 -4.13 -1.33 6.76
C ILE A 214 -3.07 -0.71 5.86
N LYS A 215 -1.98 -0.26 6.46
CA LYS A 215 -0.78 0.17 5.76
C LYS A 215 0.11 -1.04 5.51
N ILE A 216 0.38 -1.33 4.24
CA ILE A 216 1.36 -2.33 3.84
C ILE A 216 2.73 -1.65 3.73
N VAL A 217 3.72 -2.17 4.44
CA VAL A 217 5.12 -1.72 4.34
C VAL A 217 5.92 -2.84 3.68
N ASN A 218 6.38 -2.59 2.45
CA ASN A 218 7.02 -3.59 1.57
C ASN A 218 8.47 -3.22 1.19
N GLY A 219 9.08 -2.25 1.90
CA GLY A 219 10.46 -1.81 1.66
C GLY A 219 10.66 -0.89 0.45
N SER A 220 9.66 -0.65 -0.39
CA SER A 220 9.77 0.20 -1.59
C SER A 220 10.20 1.64 -1.28
N GLU A 221 9.63 2.25 -0.26
CA GLU A 221 10.00 3.59 0.21
C GLU A 221 11.45 3.64 0.71
N ILE A 222 11.90 2.61 1.43
CA ILE A 222 13.28 2.50 1.91
C ILE A 222 14.24 2.40 0.71
N ARG A 223 13.92 1.56 -0.29
CA ARG A 223 14.70 1.45 -1.54
C ARG A 223 14.82 2.79 -2.25
N LYS A 224 13.76 3.60 -2.31
CA LYS A 224 13.85 4.94 -2.92
C LYS A 224 14.78 5.85 -2.16
N VAL A 225 14.69 5.86 -0.83
CA VAL A 225 15.58 6.65 0.04
C VAL A 225 17.03 6.25 -0.21
N ILE A 226 17.34 4.95 -0.23
CA ILE A 226 18.69 4.43 -0.52
C ILE A 226 19.16 4.85 -1.92
N MET A 227 18.32 4.65 -2.94
CA MET A 227 18.64 4.94 -4.35
C MET A 227 18.84 6.44 -4.61
N SER A 228 18.10 7.30 -3.90
CA SER A 228 18.24 8.74 -4.02
C SER A 228 19.64 9.23 -3.62
N ALA A 229 20.20 8.63 -2.56
CA ALA A 229 21.55 8.92 -2.11
C ALA A 229 22.63 8.41 -3.08
N VAL A 230 22.42 7.23 -3.68
CA VAL A 230 23.34 6.66 -4.70
C VAL A 230 23.42 7.58 -5.92
N ARG A 231 22.29 8.09 -6.41
CA ARG A 231 22.25 8.95 -7.61
C ARG A 231 23.10 10.21 -7.46
N LYS A 232 23.18 10.81 -6.26
CA LYS A 232 24.02 12.00 -6.03
C LYS A 232 25.52 11.70 -5.98
N LEU A 233 25.91 10.54 -5.44
CA LEU A 233 27.31 10.11 -5.49
C LEU A 233 27.77 9.97 -6.94
N ILE A 234 26.91 9.41 -7.80
CA ILE A 234 27.15 9.29 -9.23
C ILE A 234 27.20 10.68 -9.90
N THR A 235 26.26 11.60 -9.64
CA THR A 235 26.29 12.95 -10.26
C THR A 235 27.45 13.80 -9.77
N LYS A 236 27.82 13.70 -8.49
CA LYS A 236 29.02 14.36 -7.93
C LYS A 236 30.27 13.80 -8.59
N ALA A 237 30.41 12.48 -8.69
CA ALA A 237 31.55 11.84 -9.35
C ALA A 237 31.67 12.25 -10.84
N HIS A 238 30.56 12.28 -11.59
CA HIS A 238 30.53 12.78 -12.97
C HIS A 238 30.89 14.27 -13.07
N GLY A 239 30.42 15.10 -12.14
CA GLY A 239 30.76 16.52 -12.05
C GLY A 239 32.23 16.78 -11.67
N TYR A 240 32.88 15.88 -10.93
CA TYR A 240 34.32 15.93 -10.65
C TYR A 240 35.14 15.43 -11.85
N GLY A 241 34.71 14.36 -12.53
CA GLY A 241 35.35 13.85 -13.76
C GLY A 241 35.39 14.89 -14.89
N ASN A 242 34.27 15.58 -15.13
CA ASN A 242 34.20 16.63 -16.17
C ASN A 242 35.00 17.89 -15.83
N ARG A 243 35.17 18.23 -14.54
CA ARG A 243 35.99 19.37 -14.11
C ARG A 243 37.48 19.07 -14.22
N ASN A 244 37.90 17.85 -13.90
CA ASN A 244 39.30 17.43 -14.06
C ASN A 244 39.70 17.27 -15.54
N LEU A 245 38.83 16.74 -16.40
CA LEU A 245 39.06 16.69 -17.86
C LEU A 245 39.20 18.08 -18.51
N ARG A 246 38.60 19.12 -17.93
CA ARG A 246 38.79 20.52 -18.36
C ARG A 246 40.05 21.17 -17.78
N ALA A 247 40.54 20.71 -16.63
CA ALA A 247 41.69 21.29 -15.94
C ALA A 247 43.02 20.65 -16.37
N SER A 248 43.05 19.37 -16.74
CA SER A 248 44.22 18.70 -17.29
C SER A 248 44.07 18.53 -18.80
N GLY A 249 44.62 19.47 -19.58
CA GLY A 249 44.79 19.33 -21.02
C GLY A 249 45.79 18.23 -21.44
N HIS A 250 45.87 17.13 -20.69
CA HIS A 250 46.75 15.99 -20.95
C HIS A 250 45.97 14.68 -20.88
N LYS A 251 46.02 13.97 -22.01
CA LYS A 251 45.44 12.65 -22.25
C LYS A 251 46.19 11.61 -21.41
N HIS A 252 45.75 11.39 -20.17
CA HIS A 252 46.13 10.19 -19.43
C HIS A 252 44.91 9.28 -19.30
N SER A 253 44.98 8.19 -20.07
CA SER A 253 44.16 7.00 -19.95
C SER A 253 44.41 6.38 -18.57
N MET A 254 43.63 6.77 -17.56
CA MET A 254 43.46 5.93 -16.38
C MET A 254 42.42 4.86 -16.71
N GLU A 255 42.82 3.61 -16.56
CA GLU A 255 41.97 2.43 -16.67
C GLU A 255 40.83 2.50 -15.64
N ILE A 256 39.65 2.94 -16.09
CA ILE A 256 38.39 2.80 -15.36
C ILE A 256 37.76 1.47 -15.78
N THR A 257 38.43 0.35 -15.53
CA THR A 257 37.95 -0.99 -15.92
C THR A 257 37.36 -1.78 -14.76
N GLY A 258 37.35 -1.26 -13.53
CA GLY A 258 36.80 -1.96 -12.36
C GLY A 258 35.34 -1.66 -12.01
N TRP A 259 34.73 -0.60 -12.59
CA TRP A 259 33.39 -0.11 -12.21
C TRP A 259 32.33 -0.31 -13.30
N LEU A 260 32.66 -1.04 -14.37
CA LEU A 260 31.85 -1.09 -15.58
C LEU A 260 30.90 -2.30 -15.67
N VAL A 261 30.79 -3.15 -14.65
CA VAL A 261 30.03 -4.41 -14.78
C VAL A 261 28.53 -4.26 -14.50
N ASP A 262 28.07 -3.20 -13.83
CA ASP A 262 26.63 -2.98 -13.56
C ASP A 262 26.04 -1.74 -14.28
N PHE A 263 26.64 -1.33 -15.40
CA PHE A 263 26.24 -0.12 -16.13
C PHE A 263 24.95 -0.25 -16.95
N THR A 264 24.37 -1.45 -17.05
CA THR A 264 23.13 -1.69 -17.81
C THR A 264 21.89 -1.23 -17.04
N PHE A 265 21.87 -1.35 -15.71
CA PHE A 265 20.77 -0.84 -14.87
C PHE A 265 20.80 0.68 -14.70
N VAL A 266 22.00 1.28 -14.64
CA VAL A 266 22.19 2.73 -14.46
C VAL A 266 21.73 3.54 -15.67
N LYS A 267 21.87 3.01 -16.90
CA LYS A 267 21.34 3.67 -18.10
C LYS A 267 19.81 3.75 -18.12
N ILE A 268 19.11 2.77 -17.55
CA ILE A 268 17.64 2.76 -17.48
C ILE A 268 17.14 3.80 -16.46
N ALA A 269 17.83 3.95 -15.33
CA ALA A 269 17.44 4.92 -14.28
C ALA A 269 17.65 6.40 -14.68
N ILE A 270 18.57 6.69 -15.60
CA ILE A 270 18.87 8.07 -16.06
C ILE A 270 17.82 8.57 -17.08
N ILE A 271 17.12 7.67 -17.78
CA ILE A 271 16.12 8.04 -18.81
C ILE A 271 14.72 8.34 -18.19
N SER A 272 14.46 7.91 -16.95
CA SER A 272 13.19 8.20 -16.27
C SER A 272 13.19 9.60 -15.63
N HIS A 273 12.42 10.51 -16.23
CA HIS A 273 12.18 11.90 -15.82
C HIS A 273 11.50 12.02 -14.43
N LYS A 274 12.21 11.74 -13.32
CA LYS A 274 11.73 12.06 -11.95
C LYS A 274 12.79 12.79 -11.11
N PRO A 275 12.98 14.12 -11.27
CA PRO A 275 14.01 14.87 -10.54
C PRO A 275 13.59 15.41 -9.16
N LEU A 276 12.30 15.70 -8.88
CA LEU A 276 11.90 16.35 -7.62
C LEU A 276 11.80 15.40 -6.41
N GLN A 277 11.29 14.17 -6.57
CA GLN A 277 11.12 13.23 -5.44
C GLN A 277 12.49 12.77 -4.87
N VAL A 278 13.47 12.59 -5.75
CA VAL A 278 14.83 12.14 -5.39
C VAL A 278 15.55 13.10 -4.44
N LEU A 279 15.37 14.42 -4.59
CA LEU A 279 16.04 15.41 -3.74
C LEU A 279 15.46 15.47 -2.32
N ALA A 280 14.15 15.22 -2.19
CA ALA A 280 13.49 15.21 -0.89
C ALA A 280 13.91 14.01 -0.05
N ASP A 281 13.98 12.83 -0.65
CA ASP A 281 14.34 11.57 0.03
C ASP A 281 15.82 11.57 0.45
N GLU A 282 16.67 12.24 -0.31
CA GLU A 282 18.09 12.40 0.01
C GLU A 282 18.33 13.31 1.23
N LYS A 283 17.58 14.42 1.33
CA LYS A 283 17.64 15.31 2.50
C LYS A 283 17.20 14.55 3.76
N LYS A 284 16.13 13.75 3.67
CA LYS A 284 15.65 12.92 4.79
C LYS A 284 16.75 11.98 5.29
N LEU A 285 17.42 11.24 4.39
CA LEU A 285 18.48 10.31 4.80
C LEU A 285 19.67 11.03 5.43
N ASN A 286 20.13 12.15 4.85
CA ASN A 286 21.25 12.91 5.39
C ASN A 286 20.91 13.57 6.73
N ASP A 287 19.70 14.09 6.90
CA ASP A 287 19.21 14.65 8.15
C ASP A 287 19.13 13.55 9.23
N VAL A 288 18.71 12.33 8.85
CA VAL A 288 18.71 11.13 9.69
C VAL A 288 20.12 10.77 10.13
N ILE A 289 21.06 10.63 9.19
CA ILE A 289 22.46 10.29 9.47
C ILE A 289 23.08 11.36 10.40
N ALA A 290 22.86 12.64 10.09
CA ALA A 290 23.38 13.73 10.90
C ALA A 290 22.82 13.70 12.34
N LYS A 291 21.50 13.53 12.51
CA LYS A 291 20.86 13.49 13.83
C LYS A 291 21.26 12.24 14.64
N ALA A 292 21.33 11.06 14.02
CA ALA A 292 21.79 9.83 14.67
C ALA A 292 23.23 9.98 15.21
N LEU A 293 24.07 10.73 14.49
CA LEU A 293 25.47 10.97 14.86
C LEU A 293 25.68 12.07 15.92
N HIS A 294 24.75 13.01 16.06
CA HIS A 294 24.83 14.10 17.06
C HIS A 294 24.38 13.66 18.46
N GLY A 295 23.74 12.49 18.59
CA GLY A 295 23.32 11.89 19.86
C GLY A 295 24.44 11.36 20.76
N LYS A 296 25.72 11.63 20.46
CA LYS A 296 26.87 11.24 21.31
C LYS A 296 26.85 12.01 22.65
N HIS A 297 26.02 11.56 23.59
CA HIS A 297 26.32 11.79 24.99
C HIS A 297 27.47 10.88 25.42
N LYS A 298 28.27 11.36 26.37
CA LYS A 298 29.45 10.68 26.95
C LYS A 298 29.04 9.40 27.71
N ASN A 299 28.65 8.35 27.01
CA ASN A 299 28.37 7.05 27.61
C ASN A 299 28.79 5.93 26.66
N ASP A 300 29.18 4.79 27.23
CA ASP A 300 29.63 3.55 26.57
C ASP A 300 28.51 2.84 25.78
N GLN A 301 27.58 3.60 25.19
CA GLN A 301 26.44 3.05 24.43
C GLN A 301 26.89 2.68 23.02
N LYS A 302 26.54 1.47 22.57
CA LYS A 302 26.96 0.95 21.26
C LYS A 302 26.36 1.77 20.13
N SER A 303 27.12 1.97 19.06
CA SER A 303 26.65 2.69 17.86
C SER A 303 25.36 2.09 17.27
N THR A 304 25.18 0.77 17.36
CA THR A 304 23.97 0.08 16.88
C THR A 304 22.74 0.40 17.72
N GLU A 305 22.87 0.56 19.03
CA GLU A 305 21.78 0.97 19.93
C GLU A 305 21.34 2.42 19.64
N ILE A 306 22.30 3.33 19.42
CA ILE A 306 22.00 4.73 19.06
C ILE A 306 21.25 4.79 17.72
N ILE A 307 21.67 4.00 16.73
CA ILE A 307 20.98 3.95 15.43
C ILE A 307 19.59 3.33 15.57
N ARG A 308 19.44 2.26 16.38
CA ARG A 308 18.14 1.65 16.67
C ARG A 308 17.17 2.67 17.27
N ASP A 309 17.55 3.31 18.38
CA ASP A 309 16.74 4.34 19.04
C ASP A 309 16.34 5.47 18.08
N PHE A 310 17.24 5.83 17.17
CA PHE A 310 16.97 6.85 16.17
C PHE A 310 15.94 6.39 15.13
N LEU A 311 16.11 5.19 14.58
CA LEU A 311 15.20 4.63 13.58
C LEU A 311 13.82 4.35 14.16
N GLU A 312 13.72 3.91 15.40
CA GLU A 312 12.43 3.73 16.10
C GLU A 312 11.66 5.07 16.19
N LYS A 313 12.38 6.18 16.44
CA LYS A 313 11.78 7.53 16.57
C LYS A 313 11.48 8.22 15.23
N ASN A 314 12.27 7.97 14.20
CA ASN A 314 12.23 8.75 12.94
C ASN A 314 11.96 7.88 11.70
N GLY A 315 11.79 6.57 11.88
CA GLY A 315 11.76 5.60 10.79
C GLY A 315 10.61 5.81 9.80
N LYS A 316 9.50 6.40 10.25
CA LYS A 316 8.35 6.74 9.40
C LYS A 316 8.75 7.60 8.20
N GLU A 317 9.70 8.53 8.37
CA GLU A 317 10.17 9.40 7.27
C GLU A 317 10.99 8.63 6.23
N LEU A 318 11.57 7.50 6.63
CA LEU A 318 12.38 6.61 5.80
C LEU A 318 11.56 5.47 5.17
N GLY A 319 10.26 5.39 5.48
CA GLY A 319 9.40 4.30 5.06
C GLY A 319 9.53 3.04 5.93
N LEU A 320 10.11 3.15 7.13
CA LEU A 320 10.10 2.06 8.11
C LEU A 320 8.73 1.98 8.81
N PRO A 321 8.31 0.77 9.19
CA PRO A 321 7.14 0.60 10.04
C PRO A 321 7.41 1.14 11.46
N PRO A 322 6.38 1.63 12.19
CA PRO A 322 6.53 2.01 13.59
C PRO A 322 6.95 0.80 14.43
N SER A 323 8.00 0.93 15.23
CA SER A 323 8.65 -0.21 15.91
C SER A 323 7.74 -1.00 16.84
N GLU A 324 6.73 -0.36 17.41
CA GLU A 324 5.76 -0.96 18.34
C GLU A 324 4.40 -1.24 17.67
N ALA A 325 4.31 -1.23 16.33
CA ALA A 325 3.03 -1.40 15.63
C ALA A 325 2.39 -2.77 15.89
N ASN A 326 3.18 -3.85 15.83
CA ASN A 326 2.77 -5.22 16.15
C ASN A 326 3.97 -6.16 16.26
N GLU A 327 3.71 -7.41 16.64
CA GLU A 327 4.73 -8.45 16.83
C GLU A 327 5.61 -8.66 15.58
N ALA A 328 5.03 -8.67 14.38
CA ALA A 328 5.78 -8.86 13.14
C ALA A 328 6.81 -7.74 12.93
N VAL A 329 6.47 -6.50 13.28
CA VAL A 329 7.40 -5.38 13.21
C VAL A 329 8.49 -5.48 14.28
N ILE A 330 8.15 -5.88 15.50
CA ILE A 330 9.15 -6.08 16.57
C ILE A 330 10.19 -7.12 16.13
N LEU A 331 9.72 -8.26 15.59
CA LEU A 331 10.59 -9.31 15.07
C LEU A 331 11.46 -8.84 13.91
N LEU A 332 10.93 -7.99 13.02
CA LEU A 332 11.71 -7.38 11.93
C LEU A 332 12.86 -6.54 12.47
N TYR A 333 12.61 -5.66 13.45
CA TYR A 333 13.67 -4.84 14.05
C TYR A 333 14.71 -5.73 14.75
N ASP A 334 14.29 -6.74 15.50
CA ASP A 334 15.21 -7.64 16.18
C ASP A 334 16.05 -8.47 15.21
N ALA A 335 15.46 -8.97 14.10
CA ALA A 335 16.18 -9.69 13.06
C ALA A 335 17.26 -8.80 12.40
N VAL A 336 16.88 -7.61 11.93
CA VAL A 336 17.82 -6.68 11.28
C VAL A 336 18.99 -6.31 12.18
N PHE A 337 18.74 -6.00 13.46
CA PHE A 337 19.79 -5.61 14.38
C PHE A 337 20.62 -6.77 14.95
N THR A 338 20.09 -8.00 14.90
CA THR A 338 20.86 -9.21 15.23
C THR A 338 21.89 -9.52 14.14
N ASP A 339 21.50 -9.44 12.87
CA ASP A 339 22.39 -9.70 11.72
C ASP A 339 23.61 -8.77 11.69
N ILE A 340 23.46 -7.56 12.22
CA ILE A 340 24.46 -6.48 12.12
C ILE A 340 25.41 -6.47 13.32
N ASN A 341 25.01 -7.07 14.45
CA ASN A 341 25.78 -7.10 15.70
C ASN A 341 26.95 -8.12 15.70
N SER A 342 27.37 -8.67 14.55
CA SER A 342 28.56 -9.53 14.46
C SER A 342 29.90 -8.77 14.42
N GLY A 343 29.88 -7.42 14.39
CA GLY A 343 31.07 -6.56 14.37
C GLY A 343 31.45 -5.99 15.74
N LYS A 344 32.75 -5.98 16.07
CA LYS A 344 33.28 -5.47 17.35
C LYS A 344 32.90 -4.00 17.60
N ASP A 345 32.69 -3.71 18.89
CA ASP A 345 32.50 -2.40 19.51
C ASP A 345 33.73 -1.49 19.28
N VAL A 346 33.75 -0.83 18.12
CA VAL A 346 34.77 0.15 17.74
C VAL A 346 34.07 1.49 17.59
N SER A 347 34.69 2.55 18.12
CA SER A 347 34.26 3.93 17.87
C SER A 347 34.23 4.18 16.37
N LEU A 348 33.04 4.12 15.77
CA LEU A 348 32.87 4.36 14.34
C LEU A 348 33.07 5.85 14.04
N ASP A 349 33.82 6.13 12.97
CA ASP A 349 33.85 7.46 12.39
C ASP A 349 32.55 7.77 11.62
N GLU A 350 32.45 8.98 11.07
CA GLU A 350 31.26 9.44 10.34
C GLU A 350 30.95 8.60 9.10
N ASP A 351 31.99 8.15 8.38
CA ASP A 351 31.86 7.39 7.14
C ASP A 351 31.49 5.94 7.41
N GLU A 352 32.09 5.33 8.43
CA GLU A 352 31.74 3.99 8.93
C GLU A 352 30.31 3.93 9.44
N SER A 353 29.88 4.96 10.19
CA SER A 353 28.50 5.05 10.68
C SER A 353 27.50 5.24 9.53
N ARG A 354 27.85 6.03 8.50
CA ARG A 354 27.02 6.19 7.30
C ARG A 354 26.87 4.87 6.55
N LYS A 355 27.95 4.08 6.47
CA LYS A 355 27.93 2.74 5.87
C LYS A 355 27.02 1.81 6.68
N LEU A 356 27.13 1.84 8.00
CA LEU A 356 26.30 1.04 8.89
C LEU A 356 24.80 1.36 8.77
N VAL A 357 24.42 2.65 8.76
CA VAL A 357 23.00 3.04 8.56
C VAL A 357 22.49 2.56 7.20
N ARG A 358 23.32 2.63 6.14
CA ARG A 358 22.94 2.13 4.82
C ARG A 358 22.71 0.61 4.84
N GLU A 359 23.61 -0.15 5.45
CA GLU A 359 23.52 -1.61 5.57
C GLU A 359 22.28 -2.03 6.36
N ILE A 360 21.96 -1.32 7.46
CA ILE A 360 20.72 -1.50 8.22
C ILE A 360 19.49 -1.29 7.34
N LEU A 361 19.43 -0.18 6.59
CA LEU A 361 18.30 0.13 5.72
C LEU A 361 18.19 -0.84 4.54
N GLU A 362 19.31 -1.33 4.01
CA GLU A 362 19.34 -2.35 2.96
C GLU A 362 18.77 -3.68 3.47
N ASN A 363 19.14 -4.10 4.69
CA ASN A 363 18.59 -5.29 5.33
C ASN A 363 17.07 -5.13 5.60
N PHE A 364 16.62 -4.00 6.15
CA PHE A 364 15.19 -3.72 6.27
C PHE A 364 14.46 -3.83 4.93
N ALA A 365 15.01 -3.23 3.87
CA ALA A 365 14.39 -3.27 2.55
C ALA A 365 14.30 -4.70 2.00
N GLU A 366 15.33 -5.53 2.19
CA GLU A 366 15.35 -6.93 1.76
C GLU A 366 14.34 -7.79 2.53
N GLN A 367 14.30 -7.66 3.85
CA GLN A 367 13.35 -8.40 4.69
C GLN A 367 11.90 -8.02 4.39
N LEU A 368 11.62 -6.72 4.21
CA LEU A 368 10.29 -6.22 3.87
C LEU A 368 9.86 -6.54 2.43
N GLU A 369 10.82 -6.70 1.50
CA GLU A 369 10.56 -7.13 0.13
C GLU A 369 10.22 -8.64 0.09
N ALA A 370 10.90 -9.45 0.92
CA ALA A 370 10.59 -10.86 1.08
C ALA A 370 9.27 -11.10 1.85
N ASN A 371 9.07 -10.35 2.94
CA ASN A 371 7.94 -10.48 3.85
C ASN A 371 7.41 -9.09 4.26
N PRO A 372 6.50 -8.50 3.48
CA PRO A 372 5.87 -7.24 3.84
C PRO A 372 5.13 -7.32 5.17
N VAL A 373 5.14 -6.23 5.94
CA VAL A 373 4.40 -6.13 7.20
C VAL A 373 3.13 -5.30 7.01
N TYR A 374 2.11 -5.64 7.79
CA TYR A 374 0.79 -5.02 7.77
C TYR A 374 0.61 -4.25 9.08
N CYS A 375 0.36 -2.94 9.00
CA CYS A 375 0.19 -2.08 10.16
C CYS A 375 -1.18 -1.42 10.12
N ASP A 376 -1.94 -1.50 11.20
CA ASP A 376 -3.24 -0.82 11.28
C ASP A 376 -3.04 0.70 11.27
N LEU A 377 -3.93 1.41 10.58
CA LEU A 377 -3.91 2.88 10.51
C LEU A 377 -4.57 3.55 11.73
N ASP A 378 -5.18 2.77 12.63
CA ASP A 378 -5.95 3.25 13.79
C ASP A 378 -5.13 3.21 15.12
N GLY A 379 -3.80 3.14 15.04
CA GLY A 379 -2.87 3.21 16.19
C GLY A 379 -2.40 4.62 16.56
#